data_AF-S0FRM9-F1
#
_entry.id   AF-S0FRM9-F1
#
_cell.length_a   1.000
_cell.length_b   1.000
_cell.length_c   1.000
_cell.angle_alpha   90.00
_cell.angle_beta   90.00
_cell.angle_gamma   90.00
#
_symmetry.space_group_name_H-M   'P 1'
#
loop_
_entity.id
_entity.type
_entity.pdbx_description
1 polymer ?
#
loop_
_entity_poly.entity_id
_entity_poly.type
_entity_poly.pdbx_seq_one_letter_code
_entity_poly.pdbx_strand_id
1 'polypeptide(L)'
;MAFDNLEKEKQNKIISAACEVFAKHGYKKASMKDIAEAAGISKSVLFKYFSNKENLYIKIFRLASDSIREADGIARSEKGSDTDMFSFMRRSARLRLSLFKVYPWIYRFSYTAAFDTDPFVRELVKKEYENYEKSQINIQINMKNSETDYSDLLNEIGNFKGLREDISPAAAKQIIFWVSLGYLEEKLYKAETDPDNLEQGFEKWIDILELLLKDRSKSYDQKEGRTGVKNE
;
A
#
# COMPACT_ATOMS: atom_id res chain seq x y z
N MET A 1 -25.85 5.49 3.94
CA MET A 1 -26.56 4.23 3.62
C MET A 1 -26.96 3.53 4.92
N ALA A 2 -27.87 2.54 4.89
CA ALA A 2 -28.28 1.80 6.09
C ALA A 2 -27.11 1.12 6.84
N PHE A 3 -26.03 0.82 6.12
CA PHE A 3 -24.77 0.33 6.68
C PHE A 3 -24.05 1.37 7.56
N ASP A 4 -23.99 2.63 7.12
CA ASP A 4 -23.22 3.68 7.81
C ASP A 4 -23.85 4.07 9.16
N ASN A 5 -25.12 3.72 9.38
CA ASN A 5 -25.86 3.93 10.63
C ASN A 5 -25.69 2.78 11.64
N LEU A 6 -24.98 1.72 11.31
CA LEU A 6 -24.72 0.62 12.25
C LEU A 6 -23.72 1.03 13.32
N GLU A 7 -23.75 0.35 14.47
CA GLU A 7 -22.68 0.45 15.46
C GLU A 7 -21.32 0.10 14.83
N LYS A 8 -20.27 0.84 15.20
CA LYS A 8 -18.93 0.68 14.62
C LYS A 8 -18.42 -0.75 14.69
N GLU A 9 -18.67 -1.44 15.81
CA GLU A 9 -18.26 -2.84 15.97
C GLU A 9 -18.87 -3.75 14.89
N LYS A 10 -20.16 -3.56 14.59
CA LYS A 10 -20.86 -4.32 13.55
C LYS A 10 -20.39 -3.96 12.15
N GLN A 11 -20.11 -2.69 11.88
CA GLN A 11 -19.50 -2.27 10.62
C GLN A 11 -18.14 -2.96 10.45
N ASN A 12 -17.29 -2.89 11.47
CA ASN A 12 -15.95 -3.47 11.47
C ASN A 12 -15.97 -4.97 11.26
N LYS A 13 -16.93 -5.68 11.87
CA LYS A 13 -17.09 -7.13 11.67
C LYS A 13 -17.41 -7.48 10.22
N ILE A 14 -18.36 -6.76 9.62
CA ILE A 14 -18.75 -6.98 8.21
C ILE A 14 -17.61 -6.63 7.26
N ILE A 15 -16.94 -5.50 7.50
CA ILE A 15 -15.78 -5.04 6.69
C ILE A 15 -14.66 -6.07 6.78
N SER A 16 -14.31 -6.51 7.98
CA SER A 16 -13.22 -7.47 8.20
C SER A 16 -13.50 -8.80 7.50
N ALA A 17 -14.72 -9.33 7.64
CA ALA A 17 -15.13 -10.55 6.96
C ALA A 17 -15.11 -10.41 5.43
N ALA A 18 -15.58 -9.27 4.89
CA ALA A 18 -15.53 -9.02 3.45
C ALA A 18 -14.09 -8.94 2.95
N CYS A 19 -13.22 -8.17 3.62
CA CYS A 19 -11.79 -8.10 3.30
C CYS A 19 -11.15 -9.48 3.30
N GLU A 20 -11.41 -10.30 4.33
CA GLU A 20 -10.86 -11.65 4.44
C GLU A 20 -11.26 -12.54 3.25
N VAL A 21 -12.56 -12.61 2.95
CA VAL A 21 -13.07 -13.47 1.88
C VAL A 21 -12.56 -13.00 0.52
N PHE A 22 -12.57 -11.69 0.24
CA PHE A 22 -12.02 -11.17 -1.01
C PHE A 22 -10.51 -11.39 -1.12
N ALA A 23 -9.76 -11.19 -0.04
CA ALA A 23 -8.31 -11.40 -0.01
C ALA A 23 -7.90 -12.87 -0.17
N LYS A 24 -8.75 -13.81 0.23
CA LYS A 24 -8.50 -15.25 0.10
C LYS A 24 -8.92 -15.81 -1.25
N HIS A 25 -10.00 -15.29 -1.84
CA HIS A 25 -10.63 -15.90 -3.01
C HIS A 25 -10.56 -15.04 -4.28
N GLY A 26 -10.14 -13.78 -4.17
CA GLY A 26 -10.28 -12.78 -5.23
C GLY A 26 -11.74 -12.37 -5.44
N TYR A 27 -11.98 -11.34 -6.26
CA TYR A 27 -13.33 -10.85 -6.50
C TYR A 27 -14.23 -11.92 -7.13
N LYS A 28 -13.72 -12.62 -8.15
CA LYS A 28 -14.52 -13.56 -8.97
C LYS A 28 -15.09 -14.72 -8.17
N LYS A 29 -14.27 -15.37 -7.31
CA LYS A 29 -14.67 -16.57 -6.56
C LYS A 29 -15.35 -16.26 -5.23
N ALA A 30 -15.13 -15.08 -4.65
CA ALA A 30 -15.82 -14.67 -3.43
C ALA A 30 -17.35 -14.58 -3.65
N SER A 31 -18.12 -14.99 -2.64
CA SER A 31 -19.58 -14.89 -2.66
C SER A 31 -20.13 -14.12 -1.46
N MET A 32 -21.31 -13.50 -1.66
CA MET A 32 -22.05 -12.85 -0.56
C MET A 32 -22.46 -13.82 0.54
N LYS A 33 -22.52 -15.13 0.24
CA LYS A 33 -22.80 -16.17 1.23
C LYS A 33 -21.61 -16.33 2.17
N ASP A 34 -20.41 -16.52 1.61
CA ASP A 34 -19.18 -16.73 2.39
C ASP A 34 -18.88 -15.52 3.29
N ILE A 35 -19.13 -14.30 2.79
CA ILE A 35 -18.97 -13.07 3.56
C ILE A 35 -19.96 -13.00 4.73
N ALA A 36 -21.23 -13.35 4.49
CA ALA A 36 -22.25 -13.33 5.54
C ALA A 36 -21.93 -14.37 6.63
N GLU A 37 -21.49 -15.56 6.23
CA GLU A 37 -21.05 -16.63 7.13
C GLU A 37 -19.84 -16.18 7.97
N ALA A 38 -18.80 -15.63 7.33
CA ALA A 38 -17.62 -15.09 8.02
C ALA A 38 -17.95 -13.93 8.97
N ALA A 39 -18.92 -13.08 8.61
CA ALA A 39 -19.40 -11.99 9.47
C ALA A 39 -20.35 -12.47 10.60
N GLY A 40 -20.78 -13.73 10.59
CA GLY A 40 -21.76 -14.26 11.52
C GLY A 40 -23.13 -13.56 11.43
N ILE A 41 -23.55 -13.20 10.22
CA ILE A 41 -24.87 -12.61 9.94
C ILE A 41 -25.59 -13.42 8.86
N SER A 42 -26.90 -13.24 8.72
CA SER A 42 -27.61 -13.88 7.62
C SER A 42 -27.32 -13.19 6.28
N LYS A 43 -27.33 -13.97 5.20
CA LYS A 43 -27.20 -13.46 3.82
C LYS A 43 -28.21 -12.33 3.55
N SER A 44 -29.45 -12.48 4.01
CA SER A 44 -30.50 -11.45 3.88
C SER A 44 -30.15 -10.13 4.57
N VAL A 45 -29.51 -10.18 5.74
CA VAL A 45 -29.03 -8.97 6.44
C VAL A 45 -27.91 -8.29 5.66
N LEU A 46 -26.97 -9.07 5.09
CA LEU A 46 -25.92 -8.49 4.26
C LEU A 46 -26.49 -7.82 3.00
N PHE A 47 -27.47 -8.44 2.34
CA PHE A 47 -28.15 -7.85 1.17
C PHE A 47 -28.94 -6.59 1.48
N LYS A 48 -29.44 -6.45 2.71
CA LYS A 48 -30.08 -5.20 3.18
C LYS A 48 -29.10 -4.03 3.21
N TYR A 49 -27.81 -4.30 3.45
CA TYR A 49 -26.76 -3.27 3.49
C TYR A 49 -26.12 -3.05 2.13
N PHE A 50 -25.88 -4.13 1.39
CA PHE A 50 -25.21 -4.11 0.10
C PHE A 50 -26.02 -4.90 -0.92
N SER A 51 -26.60 -4.19 -1.88
CA SER A 51 -27.51 -4.74 -2.89
C SER A 51 -26.90 -5.89 -3.69
N ASN A 52 -25.58 -5.88 -3.88
CA ASN A 52 -24.83 -6.87 -4.60
C ASN A 52 -23.35 -6.91 -4.13
N LYS A 53 -22.59 -7.88 -4.66
CA LYS A 53 -21.17 -8.07 -4.37
C LYS A 53 -20.32 -6.87 -4.83
N GLU A 54 -20.68 -6.25 -5.95
CA GLU A 54 -19.98 -5.08 -6.51
C GLU A 54 -20.02 -3.88 -5.56
N ASN A 55 -21.19 -3.52 -5.05
CA ASN A 55 -21.38 -2.40 -4.12
C ASN A 55 -20.61 -2.62 -2.82
N LEU A 56 -20.60 -3.85 -2.31
CA LEU A 56 -19.77 -4.21 -1.16
C LEU A 56 -18.28 -4.06 -1.50
N TYR A 57 -17.83 -4.63 -2.62
CA TYR A 57 -16.43 -4.55 -3.03
C TYR A 57 -15.95 -3.11 -3.21
N ILE A 58 -16.74 -2.26 -3.86
CA ILE A 58 -16.44 -0.82 -4.02
C ILE A 58 -16.31 -0.12 -2.67
N LYS A 59 -17.22 -0.40 -1.71
CA LYS A 59 -17.14 0.17 -0.36
C LYS A 59 -15.85 -0.25 0.34
N ILE A 60 -15.51 -1.54 0.30
CA ILE A 60 -14.29 -2.07 0.91
C ILE A 60 -13.04 -1.49 0.24
N PHE A 61 -13.04 -1.40 -1.09
CA PHE A 61 -11.93 -0.83 -1.86
C PHE A 61 -11.66 0.63 -1.52
N ARG A 62 -12.71 1.44 -1.45
CA ARG A 62 -12.59 2.85 -1.05
C ARG A 62 -12.10 2.99 0.38
N LEU A 63 -12.66 2.24 1.32
CA LEU A 63 -12.20 2.24 2.70
C LEU A 63 -10.71 1.90 2.81
N ALA A 64 -10.27 0.83 2.13
CA ALA A 64 -8.86 0.43 2.11
C ALA A 64 -7.96 1.51 1.51
N SER A 65 -8.36 2.05 0.36
CA SER A 65 -7.59 3.07 -0.36
C SER A 65 -7.51 4.39 0.41
N ASP A 66 -8.60 4.81 1.03
CA ASP A 66 -8.67 6.04 1.83
C ASP A 66 -7.83 5.92 3.10
N SER A 67 -7.86 4.77 3.79
CA SER A 67 -7.02 4.54 4.97
C SER A 67 -5.52 4.52 4.65
N ILE A 68 -5.13 3.91 3.52
CA ILE A 68 -3.74 3.94 3.05
C ILE A 68 -3.32 5.38 2.74
N ARG A 69 -4.18 6.12 2.03
CA ARG A 69 -3.93 7.53 1.67
C ARG A 69 -3.81 8.42 2.90
N GLU A 70 -4.63 8.23 3.91
CA GLU A 70 -4.55 8.97 5.18
C GLU A 70 -3.23 8.70 5.89
N ALA A 71 -2.82 7.43 5.99
CA ALA A 71 -1.53 7.05 6.56
C ALA A 71 -0.35 7.70 5.81
N ASP A 72 -0.41 7.73 4.47
CA ASP A 72 0.63 8.38 3.66
C ASP A 72 0.62 9.91 3.80
N GLY A 73 -0.57 10.51 3.94
CA GLY A 73 -0.73 11.93 4.25
C GLY A 73 -0.07 12.31 5.57
N ILE A 74 -0.24 11.50 6.61
CA ILE A 74 0.42 11.66 7.90
C ILE A 74 1.94 11.50 7.75
N ALA A 75 2.40 10.45 7.05
CA ALA A 75 3.82 10.22 6.80
C ALA A 75 4.51 11.41 6.14
N ARG A 76 3.79 12.12 5.26
CA ARG A 76 4.26 13.34 4.59
C ARG A 76 4.25 14.58 5.48
N SER A 77 3.24 14.72 6.34
CA SER A 77 3.06 15.93 7.16
C SER A 77 4.04 15.99 8.34
N GLU A 78 4.56 14.85 8.79
CA GLU A 78 5.62 14.72 9.80
C GLU A 78 7.02 15.24 9.34
N LYS A 79 7.08 16.30 8.53
CA LYS A 79 8.30 16.84 7.92
C LYS A 79 9.45 17.05 8.92
N GLY A 80 10.53 16.29 8.72
CA GLY A 80 11.88 16.85 8.69
C GLY A 80 12.24 17.17 7.23
N SER A 81 12.66 18.41 6.94
CA SER A 81 12.81 19.00 5.60
C SER A 81 13.91 18.41 4.70
N ASP A 82 14.45 17.24 5.02
CA ASP A 82 15.55 16.59 4.27
C ASP A 82 15.45 15.06 4.29
N THR A 83 14.25 14.50 4.52
CA THR A 83 14.09 13.04 4.58
C THR A 83 14.18 12.41 3.19
N ASP A 84 15.21 11.60 2.98
CA ASP A 84 15.39 10.80 1.78
C ASP A 84 14.23 9.80 1.58
N MET A 85 14.11 9.28 0.35
CA MET A 85 13.04 8.34 -0.02
C MET A 85 12.97 7.10 0.88
N PHE A 86 14.10 6.59 1.39
CA PHE A 86 14.12 5.41 2.27
C PHE A 86 13.52 5.74 3.64
N SER A 87 13.83 6.92 4.18
CA SER A 87 13.23 7.43 5.42
C SER A 87 11.72 7.66 5.27
N PHE A 88 11.26 8.07 4.10
CA PHE A 88 9.83 8.10 3.79
C PHE A 88 9.23 6.69 3.72
N MET A 89 9.89 5.76 3.03
CA MET A 89 9.43 4.37 2.93
C MET A 89 9.27 3.71 4.30
N ARG A 90 10.24 3.88 5.22
CA ARG A 90 10.16 3.34 6.60
C ARG A 90 8.96 3.90 7.35
N ARG A 91 8.75 5.21 7.30
CA ARG A 91 7.60 5.87 7.97
C ARG A 91 6.26 5.44 7.39
N SER A 92 6.13 5.46 6.06
CA SER A 92 4.92 5.02 5.37
C SER A 92 4.63 3.54 5.65
N ALA A 93 5.64 2.67 5.60
CA ALA A 93 5.49 1.26 5.96
C ALA A 93 5.01 1.10 7.41
N ARG A 94 5.63 1.77 8.40
CA ARG A 94 5.18 1.74 9.79
C ARG A 94 3.74 2.21 9.96
N LEU A 95 3.38 3.36 9.38
CA LEU A 95 2.02 3.91 9.48
C LEU A 95 0.99 2.99 8.81
N ARG A 96 1.28 2.47 7.61
CA ARG A 96 0.42 1.51 6.91
C ARG A 96 0.30 0.19 7.67
N LEU A 97 1.40 -0.34 8.23
CA LEU A 97 1.41 -1.57 9.01
C LEU A 97 0.69 -1.40 10.36
N SER A 98 0.69 -0.19 10.94
CA SER A 98 -0.11 0.09 12.13
C SER A 98 -1.62 -0.07 11.87
N LEU A 99 -2.08 0.12 10.63
CA LEU A 99 -3.47 -0.13 10.24
C LEU A 99 -3.85 -1.62 10.33
N PHE A 100 -2.87 -2.54 10.23
CA PHE A 100 -3.15 -3.97 10.42
C PHE A 100 -3.59 -4.30 11.84
N LYS A 101 -3.19 -3.51 12.85
CA LYS A 101 -3.65 -3.70 14.23
C LYS A 101 -5.17 -3.50 14.36
N VAL A 102 -5.77 -2.74 13.44
CA VAL A 102 -7.21 -2.43 13.44
C VAL A 102 -7.96 -3.28 12.40
N TYR A 103 -7.37 -3.54 11.23
CA TYR A 103 -7.98 -4.34 10.16
C TYR A 103 -6.93 -5.22 9.41
N PRO A 104 -6.58 -6.42 9.92
CA PRO A 104 -5.50 -7.23 9.34
C PRO A 104 -5.67 -7.56 7.85
N TRP A 105 -6.92 -7.75 7.40
CA TRP A 105 -7.22 -8.15 6.02
C TRP A 105 -7.29 -6.97 5.04
N ILE A 106 -7.33 -5.72 5.50
CA ILE A 106 -7.52 -4.56 4.62
C ILE A 106 -6.35 -4.37 3.67
N TYR A 107 -5.13 -4.64 4.14
CA TYR A 107 -3.93 -4.48 3.35
C TYR A 107 -3.74 -5.67 2.41
N ARG A 108 -3.95 -6.90 2.88
CA ARG A 108 -3.98 -8.05 1.95
C ARG A 108 -5.01 -7.83 0.84
N PHE A 109 -6.20 -7.34 1.20
CA PHE A 109 -7.21 -6.95 0.24
C PHE A 109 -6.69 -5.90 -0.76
N SER A 110 -6.09 -4.79 -0.30
CA SER A 110 -5.66 -3.71 -1.19
C SER A 110 -4.61 -4.17 -2.19
N TYR A 111 -3.67 -5.02 -1.78
CA TYR A 111 -2.71 -5.64 -2.70
C TYR A 111 -3.39 -6.60 -3.67
N THR A 112 -4.22 -7.52 -3.18
CA THR A 112 -4.91 -8.45 -4.09
C THR A 112 -5.82 -7.75 -5.09
N ALA A 113 -6.47 -6.64 -4.70
CA ALA A 113 -7.30 -5.83 -5.58
C ALA A 113 -6.49 -5.12 -6.66
N ALA A 114 -5.27 -4.67 -6.34
CA ALA A 114 -4.39 -4.06 -7.33
C ALA A 114 -4.06 -5.04 -8.47
N PHE A 115 -3.79 -6.32 -8.19
CA PHE A 115 -3.43 -7.31 -9.21
C PHE A 115 -4.57 -8.24 -9.63
N ASP A 116 -5.80 -7.98 -9.19
CA ASP A 116 -6.93 -8.81 -9.59
C ASP A 116 -7.15 -8.65 -11.10
N THR A 117 -7.11 -9.78 -11.80
CA THR A 117 -7.30 -9.82 -13.26
C THR A 117 -8.74 -9.61 -13.70
N ASP A 118 -9.70 -9.61 -12.75
CA ASP A 118 -11.11 -9.44 -13.07
C ASP A 118 -11.37 -8.05 -13.68
N PRO A 119 -12.06 -7.97 -14.85
CA PRO A 119 -12.29 -6.70 -15.54
C PRO A 119 -12.99 -5.64 -14.69
N PHE A 120 -13.90 -6.04 -13.80
CA PHE A 120 -14.58 -5.11 -12.90
C PHE A 120 -13.60 -4.46 -11.92
N VAL A 121 -12.71 -5.27 -11.33
CA VAL A 121 -11.73 -4.77 -10.37
C VAL A 121 -10.73 -3.86 -11.05
N ARG A 122 -10.23 -4.24 -12.23
CA ARG A 122 -9.31 -3.39 -13.02
C ARG A 122 -9.91 -2.03 -13.35
N GLU A 123 -11.16 -1.99 -13.79
CA GLU A 123 -11.85 -0.73 -14.10
C GLU A 123 -12.11 0.09 -12.83
N LEU A 124 -12.45 -0.55 -11.71
CA LEU A 124 -12.61 0.11 -10.43
C LEU A 124 -11.30 0.77 -9.97
N VAL A 125 -10.20 0.02 -9.96
CA VAL A 125 -8.86 0.53 -9.58
C VAL A 125 -8.49 1.72 -10.44
N LYS A 126 -8.63 1.59 -11.77
CA LYS A 126 -8.35 2.67 -12.72
C LYS A 126 -9.19 3.92 -12.42
N LYS A 127 -10.50 3.77 -12.25
CA LYS A 127 -11.42 4.89 -12.02
C LYS A 127 -11.15 5.61 -10.70
N GLU A 128 -10.89 4.87 -9.62
CA GLU A 128 -10.59 5.47 -8.31
C GLU A 128 -9.23 6.18 -8.33
N TYR A 129 -8.27 5.67 -9.10
CA TYR A 129 -7.00 6.36 -9.35
C TYR A 129 -7.18 7.66 -10.15
N GLU A 130 -7.94 7.64 -11.25
CA GLU A 130 -8.25 8.85 -12.03
C GLU A 130 -9.00 9.92 -11.20
N ASN A 131 -9.93 9.49 -10.35
CA ASN A 131 -10.65 10.39 -9.45
C ASN A 131 -9.71 11.02 -8.42
N TYR A 132 -8.71 10.27 -7.96
CA TYR A 132 -7.68 10.78 -7.07
C TYR A 132 -6.81 11.83 -7.76
N GLU A 133 -6.28 11.56 -8.96
CA GLU A 133 -5.48 12.54 -9.70
C GLU A 133 -6.24 13.84 -9.95
N LYS A 134 -7.53 13.74 -10.33
CA LYS A 134 -8.42 14.90 -10.52
C LYS A 134 -8.68 15.68 -9.22
N SER A 135 -8.62 15.03 -8.07
CA SER A 135 -8.73 15.69 -6.77
C SER A 135 -7.44 16.41 -6.33
N GLN A 136 -6.30 16.09 -6.98
CA GLN A 136 -4.96 16.58 -6.66
C GLN A 136 -4.38 17.54 -7.72
N ILE A 137 -5.22 18.27 -8.50
CA ILE A 137 -4.76 19.15 -9.60
C ILE A 137 -3.60 20.07 -9.16
N ASN A 138 -2.39 19.57 -9.41
CA ASN A 138 -1.10 20.23 -9.71
C ASN A 138 0.06 19.22 -9.92
N ILE A 139 -0.18 17.94 -10.19
CA ILE A 139 0.87 17.04 -10.71
C ILE A 139 0.36 16.37 -11.98
N GLN A 140 0.94 16.79 -13.10
CA GLN A 140 0.55 16.38 -14.45
C GLN A 140 1.43 15.18 -14.86
N ILE A 141 0.88 13.96 -14.84
CA ILE A 141 1.55 12.78 -15.41
C ILE A 141 0.76 12.33 -16.65
N ASN A 142 1.47 12.27 -17.77
CA ASN A 142 0.92 11.88 -19.07
C ASN A 142 0.63 10.38 -19.08
N MET A 143 -0.65 10.00 -18.98
CA MET A 143 -1.09 8.66 -19.37
C MET A 143 -0.99 8.47 -20.89
N LYS A 144 0.18 8.06 -21.35
CA LYS A 144 0.34 7.41 -22.65
C LYS A 144 0.92 6.02 -22.39
N ASN A 145 0.06 5.04 -22.14
CA ASN A 145 0.07 3.69 -22.72
C ASN A 145 -0.91 2.77 -21.97
N SER A 146 -1.48 1.83 -22.72
CA SER A 146 -2.65 1.00 -22.38
C SER A 146 -2.36 -0.23 -21.49
N GLU A 147 -1.30 -0.19 -20.70
CA GLU A 147 -1.03 -1.18 -19.65
C GLU A 147 -1.02 -0.44 -18.32
N THR A 148 -1.84 -0.90 -17.38
CA THR A 148 -1.99 -0.27 -16.06
C THR A 148 -0.64 -0.32 -15.34
N ASP A 149 0.12 0.78 -15.35
CA ASP A 149 1.42 0.88 -14.70
C ASP A 149 1.21 1.11 -13.20
N TYR A 150 1.16 0.03 -12.43
CA TYR A 150 1.00 0.10 -10.97
C TYR A 150 2.20 0.77 -10.27
N SER A 151 3.31 1.06 -10.98
CA SER A 151 4.39 1.89 -10.43
C SER A 151 3.94 3.33 -10.18
N ASP A 152 2.83 3.77 -10.78
CA ASP A 152 2.21 5.07 -10.51
C ASP A 152 1.60 5.17 -9.09
N LEU A 153 1.25 4.04 -8.47
CA LEU A 153 0.90 3.99 -7.03
C LEU A 153 2.07 4.41 -6.13
N LEU A 154 3.29 4.39 -6.68
CA LEU A 154 4.52 4.83 -6.01
C LEU A 154 4.95 6.24 -6.43
N ASN A 155 4.13 6.98 -7.19
CA ASN A 155 4.37 8.40 -7.45
C ASN A 155 4.41 9.23 -6.15
N GLU A 156 3.89 8.66 -5.07
CA GLU A 156 3.92 9.22 -3.72
C GLU A 156 5.18 8.87 -2.90
N ILE A 157 6.07 7.97 -3.38
CA ILE A 157 7.38 7.77 -2.76
C ILE A 157 8.13 9.10 -2.89
N GLY A 158 8.61 9.61 -1.76
CA GLY A 158 9.24 10.93 -1.63
C GLY A 158 10.38 11.20 -2.63
N ASN A 159 10.96 12.40 -2.53
CA ASN A 159 12.00 12.85 -3.47
C ASN A 159 13.15 11.81 -3.59
N PHE A 160 13.44 11.36 -4.82
CA PHE A 160 14.54 10.43 -5.18
C PHE A 160 15.94 11.08 -5.05
N LYS A 161 16.07 12.07 -4.16
CA LYS A 161 17.33 12.74 -3.84
C LYS A 161 18.29 11.72 -3.24
N GLY A 162 19.49 11.62 -3.83
CA GLY A 162 20.51 10.66 -3.40
C GLY A 162 20.39 9.27 -4.02
N LEU A 163 19.53 9.09 -5.03
CA LEU A 163 19.57 7.92 -5.91
C LEU A 163 20.89 7.91 -6.70
N ARG A 164 21.47 6.73 -6.92
CA ARG A 164 22.64 6.56 -7.78
C ARG A 164 22.35 7.09 -9.19
N GLU A 165 23.34 7.76 -9.77
CA GLU A 165 23.21 8.40 -11.08
C GLU A 165 22.94 7.42 -12.23
N ASP A 166 23.37 6.15 -12.09
CA ASP A 166 23.15 5.10 -13.08
C ASP A 166 21.75 4.47 -13.02
N ILE A 167 20.90 4.90 -12.08
CA ILE A 167 19.55 4.35 -11.88
C ILE A 167 18.51 5.43 -12.14
N SER A 168 17.60 5.17 -13.06
CA SER A 168 16.48 6.08 -13.31
C SER A 168 15.45 6.02 -12.17
N PRO A 169 14.75 7.13 -11.86
CA PRO A 169 13.66 7.12 -10.87
C PRO A 169 12.55 6.11 -11.19
N ALA A 170 12.27 5.88 -12.47
CA ALA A 170 11.30 4.86 -12.90
C ALA A 170 11.75 3.44 -12.54
N ALA A 171 13.02 3.09 -12.81
CA ALA A 171 13.58 1.80 -12.43
C ALA A 171 13.62 1.62 -10.90
N ALA A 172 13.95 2.69 -10.16
CA ALA A 172 13.92 2.70 -8.71
C ALA A 172 12.50 2.43 -8.16
N LYS A 173 11.48 3.12 -8.68
CA LYS A 173 10.07 2.83 -8.33
C LYS A 173 9.71 1.38 -8.61
N GLN A 174 10.06 0.87 -9.79
CA GLN A 174 9.71 -0.48 -10.20
C GLN A 174 10.30 -1.55 -9.28
N ILE A 175 11.58 -1.44 -8.91
CA ILE A 175 12.20 -2.43 -8.02
C ILE A 175 11.67 -2.32 -6.59
N ILE A 176 11.41 -1.11 -6.10
CA ILE A 176 10.77 -0.89 -4.79
C ILE A 176 9.39 -1.54 -4.75
N PHE A 177 8.61 -1.37 -5.82
CA PHE A 177 7.31 -2.00 -5.98
C PHE A 177 7.41 -3.52 -5.88
N TRP A 178 8.27 -4.13 -6.70
CA TRP A 178 8.42 -5.58 -6.74
C TRP A 178 8.91 -6.17 -5.42
N VAL A 179 9.87 -5.52 -4.76
CA VAL A 179 10.37 -5.98 -3.45
C VAL A 179 9.28 -5.86 -2.39
N SER A 180 8.58 -4.73 -2.34
CA SER A 180 7.49 -4.52 -1.37
C SER A 180 6.37 -5.52 -1.59
N LEU A 181 5.96 -5.72 -2.85
CA LEU A 181 4.92 -6.65 -3.24
C LEU A 181 5.32 -8.09 -2.96
N GLY A 182 6.48 -8.53 -3.43
CA GLY A 182 6.94 -9.91 -3.31
C GLY A 182 7.15 -10.31 -1.85
N TYR A 183 7.68 -9.40 -1.02
CA TYR A 183 7.77 -9.62 0.43
C TYR A 183 6.39 -9.85 1.04
N LEU A 184 5.44 -8.95 0.76
CA LEU A 184 4.09 -9.06 1.30
C LEU A 184 3.36 -10.30 0.81
N GLU A 185 3.46 -10.62 -0.47
CA GLU A 185 2.86 -11.83 -1.04
C GLU A 185 3.40 -13.08 -0.35
N GLU A 186 4.72 -13.19 -0.15
CA GLU A 186 5.35 -14.31 0.55
C GLU A 186 4.81 -14.45 1.99
N LYS A 187 4.74 -13.34 2.74
CA LYS A 187 4.29 -13.37 4.14
C LYS A 187 2.81 -13.66 4.27
N LEU A 188 1.99 -12.99 3.47
CA LEU A 188 0.54 -13.19 3.47
C LEU A 188 0.17 -14.58 2.96
N TYR A 189 0.93 -15.15 2.01
CA TYR A 189 0.78 -16.55 1.60
C TYR A 189 1.02 -17.52 2.77
N LYS A 190 2.02 -17.24 3.62
CA LYS A 190 2.31 -18.01 4.85
C LYS A 190 1.37 -17.68 6.02
N ALA A 191 0.31 -16.90 5.78
CA ALA A 191 -0.63 -16.42 6.79
C ALA A 191 0.02 -15.61 7.92
N GLU A 192 1.21 -15.04 7.69
CA GLU A 192 1.81 -14.07 8.59
C GLU A 192 1.05 -12.74 8.45
N THR A 193 0.42 -12.31 9.54
CA THR A 193 -0.36 -11.08 9.63
C THR A 193 0.02 -10.25 10.84
N ASP A 194 1.02 -10.69 11.62
CA ASP A 194 1.52 -9.92 12.75
C ASP A 194 2.20 -8.64 12.26
N PRO A 195 1.70 -7.45 12.65
CA PRO A 195 2.21 -6.19 12.13
C PRO A 195 3.68 -5.94 12.48
N ASP A 196 4.13 -6.38 13.65
CA ASP A 196 5.47 -6.13 14.14
C ASP A 196 6.48 -7.04 13.39
N ASN A 197 6.11 -8.30 13.09
CA ASN A 197 6.89 -9.17 12.22
C ASN A 197 6.95 -8.64 10.78
N LEU A 198 5.83 -8.16 10.25
CA LEU A 198 5.77 -7.58 8.92
C LEU A 198 6.66 -6.34 8.80
N GLU A 199 6.64 -5.45 9.81
CA GLU A 199 7.47 -4.23 9.87
C GLU A 199 8.95 -4.58 9.89
N GLN A 200 9.36 -5.50 10.77
CA GLN A 200 10.77 -5.90 10.87
C GLN A 200 11.32 -6.48 9.56
N GLY A 201 10.53 -7.28 8.84
CA GLY A 201 10.99 -7.79 7.55
C GLY A 201 10.96 -6.73 6.44
N PHE A 202 10.01 -5.78 6.48
CA PHE A 202 10.03 -4.63 5.56
C PHE A 202 11.28 -3.78 5.74
N GLU A 203 11.66 -3.47 6.99
CA GLU A 203 12.89 -2.72 7.31
C GLU A 203 14.13 -3.36 6.69
N LYS A 204 14.27 -4.70 6.80
CA LYS A 204 15.38 -5.43 6.17
C LYS A 204 15.43 -5.25 4.65
N TRP A 205 14.27 -5.25 3.98
CA TRP A 205 14.20 -5.02 2.54
C TRP A 205 14.49 -3.57 2.16
N ILE A 206 14.06 -2.61 2.98
CA ILE A 206 14.39 -1.19 2.80
C ILE A 206 15.90 -0.99 2.94
N ASP A 207 16.56 -1.64 3.90
CA ASP A 207 18.02 -1.58 4.07
C ASP A 207 18.75 -2.10 2.82
N ILE A 208 18.30 -3.21 2.24
CA ILE A 208 18.87 -3.76 1.00
C ILE A 208 18.66 -2.79 -0.16
N LEU A 209 17.44 -2.25 -0.32
CA LEU A 209 17.13 -1.27 -1.36
C LEU A 209 17.99 -0.01 -1.19
N GLU A 210 18.20 0.46 0.04
CA GLU A 210 19.06 1.60 0.34
C GLU A 210 20.51 1.32 -0.09
N LEU A 211 21.05 0.14 0.19
CA LEU A 211 22.39 -0.26 -0.27
C LEU A 211 22.50 -0.30 -1.79
N LEU A 212 21.46 -0.79 -2.48
CA LEU A 212 21.48 -0.95 -3.93
C LEU A 212 21.30 0.37 -4.67
N LEU A 213 20.42 1.24 -4.16
CA LEU A 213 19.90 2.40 -4.86
C LEU A 213 20.52 3.73 -4.41
N LYS A 214 21.01 3.84 -3.17
CA LYS A 214 21.57 5.11 -2.66
C LYS A 214 22.99 5.34 -3.19
N ASP A 215 23.26 6.55 -3.62
CA ASP A 215 24.60 6.98 -4.00
C ASP A 215 25.51 7.00 -2.77
N ARG A 216 26.57 6.19 -2.80
CA ARG A 216 27.53 6.02 -1.70
C ARG A 216 28.83 6.80 -1.90
N SER A 217 29.03 7.42 -3.07
CA SER A 217 30.23 8.21 -3.39
C SER A 217 30.45 9.35 -2.39
N LYS A 218 29.36 9.97 -1.91
CA LYS A 218 29.40 11.07 -0.93
C LYS A 218 29.71 10.67 0.52
N SER A 219 29.74 9.36 0.85
CA SER A 219 30.06 8.90 2.21
C SER A 219 31.54 8.54 2.42
N TYR A 220 32.30 8.38 1.33
CA TYR A 220 33.74 8.09 1.38
C TYR A 220 34.59 9.35 1.65
N ASP A 221 34.22 10.51 1.10
CA ASP A 221 35.00 11.75 1.24
C ASP A 221 35.04 12.31 2.69
N GLN A 222 34.11 11.92 3.57
CA GLN A 222 34.12 12.37 4.97
C GLN A 222 35.03 11.52 5.90
N LYS A 223 35.50 10.35 5.46
CA LYS A 223 36.36 9.49 6.29
C LYS A 223 37.86 9.68 6.06
N GLU A 224 38.29 10.09 4.87
CA GLU A 224 39.73 10.32 4.60
C GLU A 224 40.23 11.70 5.03
N GLY A 225 39.34 12.68 5.26
CA GLY A 225 39.71 14.01 5.74
C GLY A 225 40.15 14.10 7.22
N ARG A 226 40.16 13.00 7.98
CA ARG A 226 40.57 12.97 9.41
C ARG A 226 41.88 12.22 9.70
N THR A 227 42.52 11.62 8.71
CA THR A 227 43.80 10.90 8.87
C THR A 227 44.99 11.59 8.20
N GLY A 228 44.91 12.91 8.03
CA GLY A 228 45.91 13.69 7.30
C GLY A 228 46.51 14.87 8.05
N VAL A 229 46.78 14.79 9.36
CA VAL A 229 47.78 15.67 10.02
C VAL A 229 48.43 14.93 11.20
N LYS A 230 49.62 14.39 10.98
CA LYS A 230 50.75 14.35 11.92
C LYS A 230 51.96 13.73 11.21
N ASN A 231 52.89 14.60 10.85
CA ASN A 231 54.30 14.46 10.45
C ASN A 231 54.57 15.82 9.76
N GLU A 232 55.37 16.76 10.24
CA GLU A 232 56.49 16.78 11.20
C GLU A 232 56.47 18.11 11.97
#